data_AF-A0A8T6IHX7-F1
#
_entry.id   AF-A0A8T6IHX7-F1
#
_cell.length_a   1.000
_cell.length_b   1.000
_cell.length_c   1.000
_cell.angle_alpha   90.00
_cell.angle_beta   90.00
_cell.angle_gamma   90.00
#
_symmetry.space_group_name_H-M   'P 1'
#
loop_
_entity.id
_entity.type
_entity.pdbx_description
1 polymer ?
#
loop_
_entity_poly.entity_id
_entity_poly.type
_entity_poly.pdbx_seq_one_letter_code
_entity_poly.pdbx_strand_id
1 'polypeptide(L)'
;WGERMAEDMLNFMGLVENVNYIKQASLESGSRPDFTFLLPNRKQLNMDAKFPLDNYMLYFNAESDADKKEYSQKFLRDVSQRVAEIQNRGYISAETLDCVLVFIPNEQVYRFIHEQDESIIDKALRQKVILCSPLTLYIVLAVIHQAAQNFNIEQRSREIVSIVEEIRFEWGKYSDLMDGMGKNFATLQNKFNQLTMTRTKALDRKFDKIEHIVNSNDDLDEEPSPLLISEN
;
A
#
# COMPACT_ATOMS: atom_id res chain seq x y z
N TRP A 1 -30.77 6.27 -22.04
CA TRP A 1 -29.94 7.49 -21.85
C TRP A 1 -29.14 7.41 -20.55
N GLY A 2 -29.75 7.01 -19.42
CA GLY A 2 -29.03 6.82 -18.15
C GLY A 2 -27.83 5.86 -18.22
N GLU A 3 -28.00 4.65 -18.77
CA GLU A 3 -26.89 3.69 -18.94
C GLU A 3 -25.71 4.25 -19.73
N ARG A 4 -25.98 4.95 -20.84
CA ARG A 4 -24.93 5.55 -21.67
C ARG A 4 -24.15 6.62 -20.91
N MET A 5 -24.84 7.45 -20.13
CA MET A 5 -24.17 8.49 -19.33
C MET A 5 -23.38 7.89 -18.17
N ALA A 6 -23.88 6.82 -17.55
CA ALA A 6 -23.11 6.05 -16.58
C ALA A 6 -21.84 5.48 -17.24
N GLU A 7 -21.97 4.86 -18.42
CA GLU A 7 -20.85 4.31 -19.17
C GLU A 7 -19.80 5.37 -19.57
N ASP A 8 -20.23 6.54 -20.04
CA ASP A 8 -19.34 7.67 -20.34
C ASP A 8 -18.54 8.10 -19.09
N MET A 9 -19.17 8.06 -17.91
CA MET A 9 -18.50 8.32 -16.64
C MET A 9 -17.49 7.23 -16.27
N LEU A 10 -17.86 5.96 -16.41
CA LEU A 10 -16.94 4.84 -16.15
C LEU A 10 -15.69 4.94 -17.03
N ASN A 11 -15.88 5.27 -18.31
CA ASN A 11 -14.80 5.49 -19.26
C ASN A 11 -13.94 6.70 -18.87
N PHE A 12 -14.56 7.82 -18.48
CA PHE A 12 -13.84 9.00 -18.01
C PHE A 12 -12.97 8.72 -16.78
N MET A 13 -13.48 7.89 -15.86
CA MET A 13 -12.75 7.45 -14.66
C MET A 13 -11.67 6.40 -14.96
N GLY A 14 -11.55 5.95 -16.21
CA GLY A 14 -10.59 4.92 -16.64
C GLY A 14 -10.95 3.52 -16.13
N LEU A 15 -12.21 3.27 -15.79
CA LEU A 15 -12.67 1.96 -15.35
C LEU A 15 -12.90 1.03 -16.55
N VAL A 16 -12.39 -0.19 -16.45
CA VAL A 16 -12.39 -1.18 -17.53
C VAL A 16 -13.41 -2.28 -17.25
N GLU A 17 -14.23 -2.60 -18.25
CA GLU A 17 -15.18 -3.72 -18.18
C GLU A 17 -14.43 -5.07 -18.01
N ASN A 18 -15.00 -5.98 -17.21
CA ASN A 18 -14.41 -7.25 -16.77
C ASN A 18 -13.20 -7.13 -15.84
N VAL A 19 -12.76 -5.91 -15.51
CA VAL A 19 -11.69 -5.65 -14.53
C VAL A 19 -12.24 -4.92 -13.31
N ASN A 20 -12.91 -3.80 -13.54
CA ASN A 20 -13.47 -2.95 -12.48
C ASN A 20 -14.98 -3.13 -12.32
N TYR A 21 -15.67 -3.48 -13.40
CA TYR A 21 -17.11 -3.70 -13.38
C TYR A 21 -17.54 -4.70 -14.45
N ILE A 22 -18.73 -5.26 -14.30
CA ILE A 22 -19.38 -6.17 -15.26
C ILE A 22 -20.74 -5.58 -15.61
N LYS A 23 -21.12 -5.60 -16.88
CA LYS A 23 -22.47 -5.21 -17.31
C LYS A 23 -23.41 -6.39 -17.27
N GLN A 24 -24.67 -6.14 -16.88
CA GLN A 24 -25.75 -7.12 -16.94
C GLN A 24 -25.42 -8.49 -16.32
N ALA A 25 -24.65 -8.49 -15.23
CA ALA A 25 -24.26 -9.71 -14.53
C ALA A 25 -25.50 -10.48 -14.07
N SER A 26 -25.53 -11.79 -14.29
CA SER A 26 -26.62 -12.63 -13.78
C SER A 26 -26.31 -12.99 -12.32
N LEU A 27 -27.15 -12.52 -11.41
CA LEU A 27 -27.07 -12.88 -9.99
C LEU A 27 -27.74 -14.24 -9.75
N GLU A 28 -27.41 -14.89 -8.63
CA GLU A 28 -28.05 -16.15 -8.20
C GLU A 28 -29.57 -16.01 -8.01
N SER A 29 -30.04 -14.80 -7.68
CA SER A 29 -31.46 -14.46 -7.58
C SER A 29 -32.20 -14.48 -8.93
N GLY A 30 -31.48 -14.63 -10.06
CA GLY A 30 -32.01 -14.52 -11.41
C GLY A 30 -32.16 -13.07 -11.90
N SER A 31 -31.91 -12.10 -11.02
CA SER A 31 -31.94 -10.68 -11.35
C SER A 31 -30.65 -10.21 -12.04
N ARG A 32 -30.78 -9.15 -12.83
CA ARG A 32 -29.69 -8.56 -13.61
C ARG A 32 -29.61 -7.05 -13.39
N PRO A 33 -28.70 -6.57 -12.52
CA PRO A 33 -28.39 -5.15 -12.45
C PRO A 33 -27.70 -4.69 -13.74
N ASP A 34 -27.80 -3.40 -14.06
CA ASP A 34 -27.18 -2.86 -15.27
C ASP A 34 -25.66 -2.87 -15.17
N PHE A 35 -25.14 -2.58 -13.97
CA PHE A 35 -23.71 -2.61 -13.68
C PHE A 35 -23.44 -3.28 -12.32
N THR A 36 -22.36 -4.05 -12.26
CA THR A 36 -21.84 -4.66 -11.03
C THR A 36 -20.38 -4.27 -10.88
N PHE A 37 -20.07 -3.42 -9.90
CA PHE A 37 -18.71 -2.99 -9.57
C PHE A 37 -18.01 -4.04 -8.71
N LEU A 38 -16.78 -4.39 -9.11
CA LEU A 38 -15.95 -5.38 -8.43
C LEU A 38 -15.11 -4.68 -7.36
N LEU A 39 -15.21 -5.15 -6.12
CA LEU A 39 -14.54 -4.58 -4.95
C LEU A 39 -13.48 -5.55 -4.41
N PRO A 40 -12.54 -5.07 -3.58
CA PRO A 40 -11.66 -5.92 -2.80
C PRO A 40 -12.42 -6.96 -1.96
N ASN A 41 -11.73 -8.02 -1.55
CA ASN A 41 -12.32 -9.14 -0.79
C ASN A 41 -13.47 -9.87 -1.52
N ARG A 42 -13.48 -9.83 -2.86
CA ARG A 42 -14.53 -10.45 -3.70
C ARG A 42 -15.93 -9.90 -3.41
N LYS A 43 -16.02 -8.67 -2.88
CA LYS A 43 -17.29 -7.99 -2.70
C LYS A 43 -17.73 -7.33 -4.00
N GLN A 44 -19.03 -7.10 -4.12
CA GLN A 44 -19.64 -6.48 -5.29
C GLN A 44 -20.55 -5.32 -4.89
N LEU A 45 -20.69 -4.31 -5.75
CA LEU A 45 -21.69 -3.26 -5.61
C LEU A 45 -22.51 -3.19 -6.88
N ASN A 46 -23.81 -3.43 -6.76
CA ASN A 46 -24.73 -3.41 -7.88
C ASN A 46 -25.29 -2.00 -8.11
N MET A 47 -25.56 -1.67 -9.37
CA MET A 47 -26.18 -0.43 -9.79
C MET A 47 -27.22 -0.67 -10.87
N ASP A 48 -28.33 0.03 -10.74
CA ASP A 48 -29.41 0.08 -11.72
C ASP A 48 -29.53 1.52 -12.27
N ALA A 49 -29.49 1.67 -13.58
CA ALA A 49 -29.50 2.95 -14.29
C ALA A 49 -30.85 3.26 -14.96
N LYS A 50 -31.87 2.44 -14.70
CA LYS A 50 -33.23 2.69 -15.16
C LYS A 50 -33.99 3.52 -14.12
N PHE A 51 -34.16 4.80 -14.44
CA PHE A 51 -34.85 5.78 -13.60
C PHE A 51 -36.06 6.41 -14.31
N PRO A 52 -37.23 6.54 -13.65
CA PRO A 52 -38.44 7.06 -14.29
C PRO A 52 -38.38 8.59 -14.42
N LEU A 53 -38.13 9.10 -15.63
CA LEU A 53 -38.04 10.54 -15.89
C LEU A 53 -39.27 11.14 -16.59
N ASP A 54 -40.19 10.30 -17.05
CA ASP A 54 -41.29 10.74 -17.94
C ASP A 54 -42.14 11.84 -17.30
N ASN A 55 -42.61 11.62 -16.07
CA ASN A 55 -43.40 12.61 -15.34
C ASN A 55 -42.59 13.86 -14.94
N TYR A 56 -41.27 13.76 -14.75
CA TYR A 56 -40.41 14.92 -14.54
C TYR A 56 -40.32 15.79 -15.80
N MET A 57 -40.23 15.16 -16.98
CA MET A 57 -40.21 15.89 -18.26
C MET A 57 -41.55 16.56 -18.53
N LEU A 58 -42.67 15.93 -18.18
CA LEU A 58 -44.00 16.54 -18.26
C LEU A 58 -44.13 17.72 -17.28
N TYR A 59 -43.65 17.57 -16.04
CA TYR A 59 -43.57 18.66 -15.07
C TYR A 59 -42.78 19.86 -15.61
N PHE A 60 -41.61 19.60 -16.19
CA PHE A 60 -40.72 20.65 -16.71
C PHE A 60 -41.34 21.43 -17.87
N ASN A 61 -42.11 20.76 -18.74
CA ASN A 61 -42.76 21.38 -19.90
C ASN A 61 -44.17 21.92 -19.59
N ALA A 62 -44.70 21.71 -18.38
CA ALA A 62 -46.03 22.17 -18.02
C ALA A 62 -46.08 23.69 -17.87
N GLU A 63 -47.11 24.32 -18.46
CA GLU A 63 -47.30 25.77 -18.41
C GLU A 63 -48.21 26.19 -17.23
N SER A 64 -49.17 25.33 -16.87
CA SER A 64 -50.11 25.56 -15.77
C SER A 64 -49.56 25.06 -14.44
N ASP A 65 -49.77 25.84 -13.37
CA ASP A 65 -49.42 25.43 -12.00
C ASP A 65 -50.18 24.17 -11.54
N ALA A 66 -51.39 23.95 -12.05
CA ALA A 66 -52.17 22.74 -11.76
C ALA A 66 -51.47 21.49 -12.32
N ASP A 67 -51.05 21.57 -13.59
CA ASP A 67 -50.37 20.48 -14.29
C ASP A 67 -48.99 20.22 -13.67
N LYS A 68 -48.23 21.27 -13.32
CA LYS A 68 -46.97 21.15 -12.59
C LYS A 68 -47.16 20.38 -11.28
N LYS A 69 -48.17 20.73 -10.50
CA LYS A 69 -48.44 20.05 -9.23
C LYS A 69 -48.79 18.58 -9.45
N GLU A 70 -49.61 18.28 -10.46
CA GLU A 70 -50.00 16.91 -10.79
C GLU A 70 -48.80 16.05 -11.22
N TYR A 71 -48.02 16.53 -12.19
CA TYR A 71 -46.86 15.79 -12.70
C TYR A 71 -45.75 15.63 -11.66
N SER A 72 -45.52 16.63 -10.80
CA SER A 72 -44.61 16.51 -9.67
C SER A 72 -45.03 15.36 -8.74
N GLN A 73 -46.30 15.28 -8.36
CA GLN A 73 -46.80 14.21 -7.49
C GLN A 73 -46.70 12.83 -8.15
N LYS A 74 -47.00 12.73 -9.46
CA LYS A 74 -46.84 11.48 -10.22
C LYS A 74 -45.37 11.05 -10.27
N PHE A 75 -44.46 11.97 -10.55
CA PHE A 75 -43.03 11.70 -10.56
C PHE A 75 -42.53 11.17 -9.20
N LEU A 76 -42.89 11.82 -8.08
CA LEU A 76 -42.46 11.36 -6.75
C LEU A 76 -42.99 9.96 -6.40
N ARG A 77 -44.20 9.62 -6.87
CA ARG A 77 -44.76 8.26 -6.75
C ARG A 77 -43.94 7.26 -7.57
N ASP A 78 -43.59 7.58 -8.81
CA ASP A 78 -42.77 6.72 -9.65
C ASP A 78 -41.39 6.45 -9.03
N VAL A 79 -40.76 7.49 -8.47
CA VAL A 79 -39.48 7.35 -7.76
C VAL A 79 -39.62 6.43 -6.55
N SER A 80 -40.65 6.65 -5.73
CA SER A 80 -40.91 5.80 -4.56
C SER A 80 -41.17 4.35 -4.94
N GLN A 81 -41.95 4.12 -5.99
CA GLN A 81 -42.21 2.78 -6.52
C GLN A 81 -40.91 2.16 -7.04
N ARG A 82 -40.07 2.93 -7.76
CA ARG A 82 -38.79 2.44 -8.26
C ARG A 82 -37.89 1.97 -7.13
N VAL A 83 -37.77 2.75 -6.06
CA VAL A 83 -36.99 2.36 -4.87
C VAL A 83 -37.50 1.04 -4.28
N ALA A 84 -38.82 0.90 -4.11
CA ALA A 84 -39.43 -0.32 -3.61
C ALA A 84 -39.22 -1.53 -4.55
N GLU A 85 -39.30 -1.33 -5.86
CA GLU A 85 -39.01 -2.37 -6.85
C GLU A 85 -37.57 -2.85 -6.74
N ILE A 86 -36.60 -1.94 -6.66
CA ILE A 86 -35.17 -2.26 -6.58
C ILE A 86 -34.87 -3.08 -5.33
N GLN A 87 -35.46 -2.73 -4.19
CA GLN A 87 -35.30 -3.48 -2.95
C GLN A 87 -35.78 -4.93 -3.08
N ASN A 88 -36.83 -5.18 -3.87
CA ASN A 88 -37.39 -6.52 -4.09
C ASN A 88 -36.68 -7.32 -5.18
N ARG A 89 -35.78 -6.73 -5.97
CA ARG A 89 -35.06 -7.42 -7.05
C ARG A 89 -33.95 -8.34 -6.57
N GLY A 90 -33.66 -8.42 -5.27
CA GLY A 90 -32.62 -9.34 -4.77
C GLY A 90 -31.23 -9.00 -5.32
N TYR A 91 -30.94 -7.70 -5.47
CA TYR A 91 -29.62 -7.19 -5.84
C TYR A 91 -28.61 -7.21 -4.67
N ILE A 92 -29.07 -7.52 -3.45
CA ILE A 92 -28.23 -7.61 -2.26
C ILE A 92 -28.11 -9.09 -1.88
N SER A 93 -26.88 -9.58 -1.76
CA SER A 93 -26.53 -10.95 -1.38
C SER A 93 -25.32 -10.98 -0.43
N ALA A 94 -24.89 -12.16 -0.01
CA ALA A 94 -23.70 -12.32 0.82
C ALA A 94 -22.41 -11.82 0.13
N GLU A 95 -22.39 -11.82 -1.20
CA GLU A 95 -21.24 -11.39 -2.02
C GLU A 95 -21.27 -9.89 -2.32
N THR A 96 -22.36 -9.19 -2.04
CA THR A 96 -22.47 -7.75 -2.29
C THR A 96 -22.18 -6.93 -1.02
N LEU A 97 -22.04 -5.63 -1.20
CA LEU A 97 -22.28 -4.67 -0.14
C LEU A 97 -23.75 -4.69 0.25
N ASP A 98 -24.03 -4.20 1.46
CA ASP A 98 -25.38 -4.12 2.01
C ASP A 98 -26.16 -2.91 1.46
N CYS A 99 -25.98 -2.63 0.17
CA CYS A 99 -26.65 -1.57 -0.56
C CYS A 99 -26.62 -1.78 -2.08
N VAL A 100 -27.49 -1.06 -2.77
CA VAL A 100 -27.55 -0.99 -4.24
C VAL A 100 -27.67 0.47 -4.67
N LEU A 101 -26.99 0.83 -5.76
CA LEU A 101 -27.06 2.17 -6.34
C LEU A 101 -28.21 2.26 -7.34
N VAL A 102 -28.91 3.38 -7.36
CA VAL A 102 -29.84 3.75 -8.42
C VAL A 102 -29.37 5.05 -9.03
N PHE A 103 -29.05 5.01 -10.31
CA PHE A 103 -28.48 6.14 -11.02
C PHE A 103 -29.56 7.08 -11.55
N ILE A 104 -29.47 8.36 -11.15
CA ILE A 104 -30.31 9.45 -11.60
C ILE A 104 -29.48 10.28 -12.57
N PRO A 105 -29.81 10.31 -13.86
CA PRO A 105 -28.89 10.82 -14.87
C PRO A 105 -28.92 12.36 -15.00
N ASN A 106 -29.37 13.08 -13.96
CA ASN A 106 -29.36 14.54 -13.93
C ASN A 106 -29.34 15.02 -12.47
N GLU A 107 -28.38 15.89 -12.14
CA GLU A 107 -28.27 16.48 -10.80
C GLU A 107 -29.53 17.26 -10.39
N GLN A 108 -30.17 17.94 -11.34
CA GLN A 108 -31.37 18.73 -11.09
C GLN A 108 -32.57 17.87 -10.71
N VAL A 109 -32.63 16.65 -11.26
CA VAL A 109 -33.68 15.68 -10.90
C VAL A 109 -33.47 15.19 -9.47
N TYR A 110 -32.22 14.86 -9.10
CA TYR A 110 -31.89 14.49 -7.72
C TYR A 110 -32.27 15.61 -6.74
N ARG A 111 -31.87 16.85 -7.05
CA ARG A 111 -32.21 18.03 -6.26
C ARG A 111 -33.72 18.23 -6.14
N PHE A 112 -34.45 18.08 -7.24
CA PHE A 112 -35.90 18.24 -7.24
C PHE A 112 -36.59 17.23 -6.33
N ILE A 113 -36.17 15.96 -6.32
CA ILE A 113 -36.70 14.96 -5.38
C ILE A 113 -36.48 15.40 -3.94
N HIS A 114 -35.25 15.84 -3.61
CA HIS A 114 -34.91 16.30 -2.27
C HIS A 114 -35.74 17.53 -1.83
N GLU A 115 -35.92 18.50 -2.72
CA GLU A 115 -36.69 19.73 -2.43
C GLU A 115 -38.20 19.46 -2.29
N GLN A 116 -38.75 18.50 -3.03
CA GLN A 116 -40.20 18.21 -2.99
C GLN A 116 -40.59 17.22 -1.89
N ASP A 117 -39.78 16.18 -1.65
CA ASP A 117 -40.03 15.18 -0.60
C ASP A 117 -38.72 14.49 -0.17
N GLU A 118 -38.07 15.08 0.83
CA GLU A 118 -36.86 14.52 1.47
C GLU A 118 -37.10 13.10 2.04
N SER A 119 -38.33 12.77 2.42
CA SER A 119 -38.64 11.46 3.03
C SER A 119 -38.40 10.29 2.08
N ILE A 120 -38.41 10.53 0.76
CA ILE A 120 -38.10 9.51 -0.25
C ILE A 120 -36.64 9.07 -0.14
N ILE A 121 -35.71 10.01 0.02
CA ILE A 121 -34.28 9.71 0.14
C ILE A 121 -34.04 8.92 1.43
N ASP A 122 -34.63 9.35 2.55
CA ASP A 122 -34.51 8.63 3.82
C ASP A 122 -35.09 7.21 3.75
N LYS A 123 -36.24 7.04 3.08
CA LYS A 123 -36.84 5.72 2.86
C LYS A 123 -35.95 4.84 1.99
N ALA A 124 -35.38 5.39 0.92
CA ALA A 124 -34.45 4.68 0.05
C ALA A 124 -33.22 4.20 0.84
N LEU A 125 -32.61 5.07 1.64
CA LEU A 125 -31.47 4.73 2.49
C LEU A 125 -31.82 3.64 3.51
N ARG A 126 -32.97 3.73 4.19
CA ARG A 126 -33.47 2.67 5.09
C ARG A 126 -33.70 1.34 4.37
N GLN A 127 -34.06 1.38 3.09
CA GLN A 127 -34.22 0.21 2.23
C GLN A 127 -32.92 -0.21 1.53
N LYS A 128 -31.77 0.37 1.93
CA LYS A 128 -30.44 0.06 1.38
C LYS A 128 -30.31 0.41 -0.12
N VAL A 129 -31.14 1.33 -0.60
CA VAL A 129 -31.10 1.88 -1.95
C VAL A 129 -30.50 3.27 -1.88
N ILE A 130 -29.36 3.47 -2.53
CA ILE A 130 -28.67 4.75 -2.58
C ILE A 130 -28.97 5.40 -3.92
N LEU A 131 -29.68 6.52 -3.89
CA LEU A 131 -29.91 7.34 -5.08
C LEU A 131 -28.63 8.11 -5.40
N CYS A 132 -28.09 7.96 -6.60
CA CYS A 132 -26.85 8.61 -7.02
C CYS A 132 -27.07 9.43 -8.29
N SER A 133 -26.81 10.72 -8.19
CA SER A 133 -26.59 11.61 -9.32
C SER A 133 -25.19 11.41 -9.94
N PRO A 134 -24.84 12.06 -11.05
CA PRO A 134 -23.54 11.89 -11.67
C PRO A 134 -22.38 12.28 -10.75
N LEU A 135 -22.50 13.39 -10.03
CA LEU A 135 -21.44 13.84 -9.13
C LEU A 135 -21.23 12.85 -7.97
N THR A 136 -22.32 12.37 -7.39
CA THR A 136 -22.26 11.43 -6.27
C THR A 136 -21.76 10.05 -6.71
N LEU A 137 -22.14 9.58 -7.90
CA LEU A 137 -21.59 8.35 -8.48
C LEU A 137 -20.07 8.46 -8.67
N TYR A 138 -19.58 9.57 -9.22
CA TYR A 138 -18.15 9.81 -9.37
C TYR A 138 -17.41 9.71 -8.01
N ILE A 139 -17.95 10.34 -6.96
CA ILE A 139 -17.36 10.30 -5.63
C ILE A 139 -17.33 8.87 -5.08
N VAL A 140 -18.45 8.14 -5.17
CA VAL A 140 -18.54 6.75 -4.70
C VAL A 140 -17.52 5.86 -5.40
N LEU A 141 -17.43 5.96 -6.73
CA LEU A 141 -16.49 5.17 -7.52
C LEU A 141 -15.03 5.56 -7.27
N ALA A 142 -14.74 6.84 -7.05
CA ALA A 142 -13.39 7.30 -6.69
C ALA A 142 -12.95 6.75 -5.34
N VAL A 143 -13.84 6.73 -4.34
CA VAL A 143 -13.59 6.13 -3.03
C VAL A 143 -13.37 4.61 -3.15
N ILE A 144 -14.20 3.92 -3.94
CA ILE A 144 -14.03 2.49 -4.23
C ILE A 144 -12.66 2.22 -4.87
N HIS A 145 -12.27 3.02 -5.87
CA HIS A 145 -10.99 2.87 -6.55
C HIS A 145 -9.83 3.08 -5.56
N GLN A 146 -9.87 4.14 -4.75
CA GLN A 146 -8.83 4.40 -3.74
C GLN A 146 -8.74 3.26 -2.71
N ALA A 147 -9.88 2.74 -2.24
CA ALA A 147 -9.92 1.61 -1.32
C ALA A 147 -9.30 0.35 -1.96
N ALA A 148 -9.57 0.10 -3.24
CA ALA A 148 -8.98 -1.01 -3.97
C ALA A 148 -7.47 -0.89 -4.15
N GLN A 149 -6.97 0.31 -4.46
CA GLN A 149 -5.53 0.58 -4.54
C GLN A 149 -4.86 0.36 -3.18
N ASN A 150 -5.45 0.89 -2.11
CA ASN A 150 -4.92 0.73 -0.75
C ASN A 150 -4.86 -0.74 -0.34
N PHE A 151 -5.90 -1.53 -0.64
CA PHE A 151 -5.92 -2.96 -0.36
C PHE A 151 -4.79 -3.71 -1.08
N ASN A 152 -4.52 -3.38 -2.34
CA ASN A 152 -3.41 -3.97 -3.10
C ASN A 152 -2.04 -3.61 -2.49
N ILE A 153 -1.89 -2.39 -1.98
CA ILE A 153 -0.67 -1.95 -1.27
C ILE A 153 -0.50 -2.71 0.05
N GLU A 154 -1.57 -2.90 0.81
CA GLU A 154 -1.55 -3.68 2.07
C GLU A 154 -1.15 -5.13 1.83
N GLN A 155 -1.68 -5.78 0.79
CA GLN A 155 -1.31 -7.15 0.41
C GLN A 155 0.19 -7.27 0.14
N ARG A 156 0.76 -6.31 -0.61
CA ARG A 156 2.20 -6.28 -0.94
C ARG A 156 3.08 -5.89 0.26
N SER A 157 2.57 -5.09 1.19
CA SER A 157 3.34 -4.71 2.39
C SER A 157 3.71 -5.91 3.26
N ARG A 158 2.88 -6.96 3.30
CA ARG A 158 3.25 -8.21 4.00
C ARG A 158 4.45 -8.90 3.37
N GLU A 159 4.53 -8.94 2.04
CA GLU A 159 5.69 -9.47 1.34
C GLU A 159 6.94 -8.64 1.62
N ILE A 160 6.81 -7.30 1.64
CA ILE A 160 7.92 -6.40 2.00
C ILE A 160 8.42 -6.67 3.42
N VAL A 161 7.51 -6.85 4.39
CA VAL A 161 7.88 -7.18 5.77
C VAL A 161 8.67 -8.49 5.84
N SER A 162 8.22 -9.54 5.14
CA SER A 162 8.95 -10.82 5.07
C SER A 162 10.36 -10.63 4.52
N ILE A 163 10.53 -9.88 3.44
CA ILE A 163 11.84 -9.59 2.85
C ILE A 163 12.72 -8.81 3.83
N VAL A 164 12.17 -7.86 4.58
CA VAL A 164 12.91 -7.10 5.60
C VAL A 164 13.39 -8.01 6.73
N GLU A 165 12.60 -9.01 7.14
CA GLU A 165 13.01 -10.00 8.14
C GLU A 165 14.17 -10.87 7.65
N GLU A 166 14.11 -11.34 6.40
CA GLU A 166 15.21 -12.08 5.76
C GLU A 166 16.49 -11.26 5.69
N ILE A 167 16.39 -9.99 5.30
CA ILE A 167 17.54 -9.06 5.28
C ILE A 167 18.13 -8.88 6.67
N ARG A 168 17.29 -8.71 7.71
CA ARG A 168 17.76 -8.58 9.10
C ARG A 168 18.53 -9.82 9.54
N PHE A 169 18.06 -11.01 9.17
CA PHE A 169 18.72 -12.26 9.50
C PHE A 169 20.10 -12.38 8.83
N GLU A 170 20.18 -12.13 7.53
CA GLU A 170 21.45 -12.15 6.80
C GLU A 170 22.42 -11.06 7.28
N TRP A 171 21.91 -9.87 7.61
CA TRP A 171 22.72 -8.81 8.20
C TRP A 171 23.30 -9.20 9.57
N GLY A 172 22.54 -9.93 10.39
CA GLY A 172 23.03 -10.49 11.65
C GLY A 172 24.23 -11.41 11.44
N LYS A 173 24.12 -12.38 10.51
CA LYS A 173 25.23 -13.27 10.15
C LYS A 173 26.46 -12.52 9.64
N TYR A 174 26.25 -11.52 8.79
CA TYR A 174 27.33 -10.66 8.29
C TYR A 174 28.03 -9.92 9.42
N SER A 175 27.27 -9.35 10.35
CA SER A 175 27.80 -8.66 11.53
C SER A 175 28.65 -9.60 12.40
N ASP A 176 28.17 -10.82 12.66
CA ASP A 176 28.91 -11.83 13.44
C ASP A 176 30.24 -12.21 12.78
N LEU A 177 30.25 -12.38 11.45
CA LEU A 177 31.46 -12.64 10.68
C LEU A 177 32.43 -11.46 10.74
N MET A 178 31.93 -10.23 10.64
CA MET A 178 32.75 -9.02 10.75
C MET A 178 33.35 -8.85 12.15
N ASP A 179 32.58 -9.13 13.20
CA ASP A 179 33.07 -9.14 14.58
C ASP A 179 34.15 -10.20 14.78
N GLY A 180 33.95 -11.41 14.23
CA GLY A 180 34.96 -12.46 14.20
C GLY A 180 36.25 -12.02 13.48
N MET A 181 36.12 -11.37 12.33
CA MET A 181 37.25 -10.82 11.59
C MET A 181 38.00 -9.75 12.40
N GLY A 182 37.28 -8.85 13.08
CA GLY A 182 37.86 -7.85 13.96
C GLY A 182 38.69 -8.45 15.09
N LYS A 183 38.17 -9.50 15.75
CA LYS A 183 38.91 -10.26 16.79
C LYS A 183 40.18 -10.93 16.24
N ASN A 184 40.09 -11.51 15.04
CA ASN A 184 41.24 -12.11 14.38
C ASN A 184 42.30 -11.07 14.04
N PHE A 185 41.89 -9.90 13.54
CA PHE A 185 42.81 -8.80 13.24
C PHE A 185 43.51 -8.28 14.50
N ALA A 186 42.79 -8.11 15.61
CA ALA A 186 43.39 -7.76 16.90
C ALA A 186 44.42 -8.81 17.36
N THR A 187 44.12 -10.09 17.15
CA THR A 187 45.05 -11.19 17.46
C THR A 187 46.31 -11.14 16.59
N LEU A 188 46.15 -10.90 15.28
CA LEU A 188 47.26 -10.73 14.35
C LEU A 188 48.12 -9.51 14.70
N GLN A 189 47.49 -8.38 15.03
CA GLN A 189 48.15 -7.16 15.51
C GLN A 189 49.01 -7.47 16.75
N ASN A 190 48.47 -8.20 17.73
CA ASN A 190 49.20 -8.59 18.93
C ASN A 190 50.40 -9.49 18.63
N LYS A 191 50.23 -10.49 17.74
CA LYS A 191 51.33 -11.37 17.29
C LYS A 191 52.41 -10.59 16.55
N PHE A 192 52.01 -9.67 15.67
CA PHE A 192 52.93 -8.80 14.94
C PHE A 192 53.74 -7.92 15.90
N ASN A 193 53.08 -7.28 16.88
CA ASN A 193 53.75 -6.47 17.90
C ASN A 193 54.74 -7.30 18.75
N GLN A 194 54.37 -8.54 19.11
CA GLN A 194 55.28 -9.45 19.82
C GLN A 194 56.53 -9.78 18.99
N LEU A 195 56.37 -10.08 17.70
CA LEU A 195 57.49 -10.37 16.81
C LEU A 195 58.40 -9.14 16.66
N THR A 196 57.85 -8.03 16.20
CA THR A 196 58.61 -6.83 15.82
C THR A 196 59.25 -6.12 17.01
N MET A 197 58.60 -6.13 18.19
CA MET A 197 59.16 -5.44 19.37
C MET A 197 59.85 -6.38 20.33
N THR A 198 59.17 -7.44 20.78
CA THR A 198 59.68 -8.25 21.89
C THR A 198 60.75 -9.21 21.42
N ARG A 199 60.49 -9.94 20.32
CA ARG A 199 61.44 -10.94 19.79
C ARG A 199 62.62 -10.28 19.09
N THR A 200 62.40 -9.23 18.29
CA THR A 200 63.50 -8.47 17.68
C THR A 200 64.44 -7.91 18.75
N LYS A 201 63.94 -7.17 19.76
CA LYS A 201 64.80 -6.66 20.84
C LYS A 201 65.53 -7.75 21.63
N ALA A 202 64.91 -8.92 21.81
CA ALA A 202 65.55 -10.05 22.47
C ALA A 202 66.66 -10.67 21.62
N LEU A 203 66.51 -10.67 20.29
CA LEU A 203 67.55 -11.08 19.34
C LEU A 203 68.66 -10.03 19.26
N ASP A 204 68.33 -8.75 19.15
CA ASP A 204 69.30 -7.64 19.13
C ASP A 204 70.22 -7.71 20.35
N ARG A 205 69.66 -7.83 21.56
CA ARG A 205 70.46 -8.01 22.79
C ARG A 205 71.41 -9.20 22.77
N LYS A 206 71.03 -10.29 22.07
CA LYS A 206 71.91 -11.46 21.93
C LYS A 206 73.01 -11.19 20.90
N PHE A 207 72.69 -10.50 19.81
CA PHE A 207 73.69 -10.03 18.84
C PHE A 207 74.68 -9.06 19.50
N ASP A 208 74.20 -8.06 20.25
CA ASP A 208 75.05 -7.12 21.01
C ASP A 208 75.99 -7.86 21.99
N LYS A 209 75.48 -8.91 22.65
CA LYS A 209 76.28 -9.72 23.57
C LYS A 209 77.35 -10.53 22.84
N ILE A 210 77.04 -11.05 21.64
CA ILE A 210 78.04 -11.72 20.80
C ILE A 210 79.11 -10.72 20.37
N GLU A 211 78.71 -9.53 19.92
CA GLU A 211 79.63 -8.46 19.51
C GLU A 211 80.57 -8.03 20.65
N HIS A 212 80.03 -7.87 21.86
CA HIS A 212 80.86 -7.58 23.04
C HIS A 212 81.84 -8.71 23.38
N ILE A 213 81.45 -9.98 23.26
CA ILE A 213 82.37 -11.12 23.52
C ILE A 213 83.47 -11.17 22.47
N VAL A 214 83.14 -10.91 21.20
CA VAL A 214 84.11 -10.86 20.10
C VAL A 214 85.11 -9.73 20.33
N ASN A 215 84.65 -8.54 20.70
CA ASN A 215 85.53 -7.39 20.93
C ASN A 215 86.34 -7.50 22.24
N SER A 216 85.83 -8.15 23.28
CA SER A 216 86.57 -8.36 24.54
C SER A 216 87.67 -9.43 24.43
N ASN A 217 87.64 -10.27 23.39
CA ASN A 217 88.71 -11.24 23.13
C ASN A 217 89.90 -10.64 22.36
N ASP A 218 89.80 -9.40 21.85
CA ASP A 218 90.91 -8.67 21.25
C ASP A 218 91.83 -8.00 22.30
N ASP A 219 91.40 -7.92 23.57
CA ASP A 219 92.11 -7.24 24.66
C ASP A 219 92.94 -8.20 25.56
N LEU A 220 93.18 -9.45 25.15
CA LEU A 220 93.89 -10.47 25.96
C LEU A 220 95.29 -10.87 25.45
N ASP A 221 95.93 -10.05 24.61
CA ASP A 221 97.32 -10.25 24.13
C ASP A 221 98.27 -9.08 24.50
N GLU A 222 98.19 -8.53 25.72
CA GLU A 222 99.30 -7.73 26.30
C GLU A 222 99.74 -8.33 27.65
N GLU A 223 100.80 -9.15 27.63
CA GLU A 223 101.58 -9.45 28.84
C GLU A 223 102.35 -8.20 29.32
N PRO A 224 102.43 -7.95 30.65
CA PRO A 224 103.05 -6.74 31.17
C PRO A 224 104.58 -6.82 31.15
N SER A 225 105.22 -5.74 30.70
CA SER A 225 106.69 -5.56 30.74
C SER A 225 107.25 -5.54 32.17
N PRO A 226 108.38 -6.22 32.48
CA PRO A 226 109.05 -6.09 33.76
C PRO A 226 110.08 -4.93 33.78
N LEU A 227 110.01 -4.08 34.82
CA LEU A 227 111.06 -3.19 35.35
C LEU A 227 111.61 -3.86 36.63
N LEU A 228 112.87 -3.88 37.08
CA LEU A 228 114.18 -3.28 36.83
C LEU A 228 115.21 -4.29 37.41
N ILE A 229 116.53 -4.20 37.17
CA ILE A 229 117.51 -3.62 38.12
C ILE A 229 118.91 -3.66 37.47
N SER A 230 119.64 -2.56 37.59
CA SER A 230 121.08 -2.43 37.40
C SER A 230 121.87 -2.95 38.61
N GLU A 231 122.97 -3.66 38.38
CA GLU A 231 124.26 -3.70 39.13
C GLU A 231 125.07 -4.86 38.50
N ASN A 232 126.31 -4.73 38.04
CA ASN A 232 127.47 -3.95 38.50
C ASN A 232 128.42 -3.70 37.31
#